data_AF-A0A932CQZ6-F1
#
_entry.id   AF-A0A932CQZ6-F1
#
_cell.length_a   1.000
_cell.length_b   1.000
_cell.length_c   1.000
_cell.angle_alpha   90.00
_cell.angle_beta   90.00
_cell.angle_gamma   90.00
#
_symmetry.space_group_name_H-M   'P 1'
#
loop_
_entity.id
_entity.type
_entity.pdbx_description
1 polymer ?
#
loop_
_entity_poly.entity_id
_entity_poly.type
_entity_poly.pdbx_seq_one_letter_code
_entity_poly.pdbx_strand_id
1 'polypeptide(L)'
;MIKELCDKLAEPLRRQAEGERLDGLTELFGLWGAASLEAYERKRPNAWIGEFFPTEICAIFDLNPIHIEGLICLPVMEGASAEIIDRAVDYTLSRDSCTFQLGALAGIFDRILPEPEVMLRANHSCVGREKQFQSASMLYGKPYHYIDLPNHFVG
;
A
#
# COMPACT_ATOMS: atom_id res chain seq x y z
N MET A 1 2.42 1.39 -15.12
CA MET A 1 1.68 2.46 -14.40
C MET A 1 2.18 2.67 -12.97
N ILE A 2 1.70 1.98 -11.92
CA ILE A 2 2.04 2.35 -10.51
C ILE A 2 3.55 2.33 -10.24
N LYS A 3 4.27 1.30 -10.71
CA LYS A 3 5.73 1.24 -10.61
C LYS A 3 6.42 2.47 -11.24
N GLU A 4 5.94 2.94 -12.39
CA GLU A 4 6.49 4.13 -13.07
C GLU A 4 6.21 5.40 -12.27
N LEU A 5 5.06 5.48 -11.58
CA LEU A 5 4.76 6.60 -10.68
C LEU A 5 5.66 6.59 -9.45
N CYS A 6 5.96 5.43 -8.88
CA CYS A 6 6.96 5.30 -7.82
C CYS A 6 8.35 5.74 -8.31
N ASP A 7 8.72 5.42 -9.55
CA ASP A 7 9.98 5.85 -10.16
C ASP A 7 10.07 7.37 -10.32
N LYS A 8 9.01 8.00 -10.82
CA LYS A 8 8.90 9.46 -10.89
C LYS A 8 8.99 10.11 -9.51
N LEU A 9 8.37 9.51 -8.49
CA LEU A 9 8.46 10.00 -7.12
C LEU A 9 9.86 9.88 -6.55
N ALA A 10 10.64 8.86 -6.92
CA ALA A 10 12.01 8.67 -6.44
C ALA A 10 13.02 9.62 -7.11
N GLU A 11 12.67 10.22 -8.26
CA GLU A 11 13.55 11.10 -9.04
C GLU A 11 14.20 12.24 -8.24
N PRO A 12 13.50 12.95 -7.33
CA PRO A 12 14.11 13.99 -6.53
C PRO A 12 15.32 13.53 -5.72
N LEU A 13 15.33 12.28 -5.23
CA LEU A 13 16.48 11.74 -4.48
C LEU A 13 17.72 11.57 -5.35
N ARG A 14 17.55 11.29 -6.66
CA ARG A 14 18.67 11.22 -7.60
C ARG A 14 19.32 12.58 -7.74
N ARG A 15 18.51 13.64 -7.88
CA ARG A 15 18.98 15.02 -7.92
C ARG A 15 19.62 15.45 -6.59
N GLN A 16 19.11 14.98 -5.45
CA GLN A 16 19.72 15.21 -4.15
C GLN A 16 21.13 14.60 -4.06
N ALA A 17 21.33 13.39 -4.60
CA ALA A 17 22.65 12.77 -4.70
C ALA A 17 23.63 13.55 -5.60
N GLU A 18 23.12 14.35 -6.53
CA GLU A 18 23.87 15.28 -7.38
C GLU A 18 24.11 16.65 -6.72
N GLY A 19 23.63 16.85 -5.49
CA GLY A 19 23.86 18.06 -4.69
C GLY A 19 22.69 19.04 -4.65
N GLU A 20 21.53 18.71 -5.22
CA GLU A 20 20.31 19.52 -5.06
C GLU A 20 19.80 19.46 -3.62
N ARG A 21 19.42 20.61 -3.05
CA ARG A 21 18.76 20.65 -1.76
C ARG A 21 17.25 20.53 -1.94
N LEU A 22 16.67 19.46 -1.42
CA LEU A 22 15.23 19.25 -1.39
C LEU A 22 14.60 19.90 -0.15
N ASP A 23 13.33 20.28 -0.24
CA ASP A 23 12.50 20.52 0.93
C ASP A 23 12.09 19.18 1.57
N GLY A 24 11.72 19.22 2.85
CA GLY A 24 11.44 18.00 3.61
C GLY A 24 10.25 17.17 3.09
N LEU A 25 9.29 17.80 2.41
CA LEU A 25 8.15 17.07 1.86
C LEU A 25 8.56 16.33 0.58
N THR A 26 9.30 17.00 -0.31
CA THR A 26 9.87 16.39 -1.52
C THR A 26 10.81 15.24 -1.18
N GLU A 27 11.66 15.41 -0.16
CA GLU A 27 12.53 14.34 0.33
C GLU A 27 11.72 13.14 0.86
N LEU A 28 10.69 13.39 1.67
CA LEU A 28 9.84 12.34 2.21
C LEU A 28 9.14 11.51 1.12
N PHE A 29 8.51 12.17 0.14
CA PHE A 29 7.88 11.48 -0.98
C PHE A 29 8.91 10.78 -1.88
N GLY A 30 10.10 11.35 -2.02
CA GLY A 30 11.25 10.71 -2.65
C GLY A 30 11.61 9.37 -2.02
N LEU A 31 11.78 9.36 -0.71
CA LEU A 31 12.10 8.17 0.07
C LEU A 31 10.99 7.12 -0.04
N TRP A 32 9.74 7.54 0.04
CA TRP A 32 8.60 6.65 -0.11
C TRP A 32 8.49 6.04 -1.53
N GLY A 33 8.75 6.84 -2.57
CA GLY A 33 8.80 6.37 -3.95
C GLY A 33 9.91 5.33 -4.17
N ALA A 34 11.11 5.61 -3.67
CA ALA A 34 12.24 4.69 -3.73
C ALA A 34 11.95 3.38 -2.98
N ALA A 35 11.46 3.45 -1.74
CA ALA A 35 11.09 2.26 -0.96
C ALA A 35 9.99 1.43 -1.66
N SER A 36 9.04 2.10 -2.30
CA SER A 36 7.98 1.44 -3.08
C SER A 36 8.54 0.74 -4.32
N LEU A 37 9.55 1.29 -4.99
CA LEU A 37 10.24 0.64 -6.12
C LEU A 37 10.96 -0.64 -5.68
N GLU A 38 11.66 -0.61 -4.54
CA GLU A 38 12.33 -1.80 -4.00
C GLU A 38 11.35 -2.95 -3.77
N ALA A 39 10.10 -2.61 -3.45
CA ALA A 39 9.01 -3.56 -3.28
C ALA A 39 8.66 -4.29 -4.59
N TYR A 40 8.63 -3.57 -5.71
CA TYR A 40 8.44 -4.16 -7.04
C TYR A 40 9.67 -4.93 -7.52
N GLU A 41 10.86 -4.53 -7.08
CA GLU A 41 12.14 -5.20 -7.37
C GLU A 41 12.38 -6.43 -6.50
N ARG A 42 11.56 -6.63 -5.46
CA ARG A 42 11.64 -7.77 -4.51
C ARG A 42 13.02 -7.87 -3.85
N LYS A 43 13.63 -6.74 -3.49
CA LYS A 43 14.90 -6.73 -2.73
C LYS A 43 14.75 -7.35 -1.34
N ARG A 44 13.56 -7.28 -0.78
CA ARG A 44 13.16 -7.85 0.52
C ARG A 44 11.75 -8.43 0.44
N PRO A 45 11.37 -9.38 1.32
CA PRO A 45 10.01 -9.92 1.35
C PRO A 45 9.00 -8.81 1.65
N ASN A 46 7.95 -8.73 0.83
CA ASN A 46 6.93 -7.70 0.94
C ASN A 46 5.93 -8.04 2.03
N ALA A 47 5.75 -7.14 3.00
CA ALA A 47 4.68 -7.21 3.98
C ALA A 47 3.64 -6.15 3.66
N TRP A 48 2.43 -6.57 3.27
CA TRP A 48 1.33 -5.62 3.17
C TRP A 48 0.85 -5.29 4.56
N ILE A 49 0.81 -4.01 4.89
CA ILE A 49 0.48 -3.54 6.23
C ILE A 49 -0.68 -2.56 6.24
N GLY A 50 -1.47 -2.63 7.32
CA GLY A 50 -2.45 -1.60 7.66
C GLY A 50 -1.77 -0.31 8.10
N GLU A 51 -2.48 0.83 7.99
CA GLU A 51 -1.98 2.16 8.35
C GLU A 51 -1.44 2.26 9.78
N PHE A 52 -2.09 1.58 10.74
CA PHE A 52 -1.70 1.58 12.15
C PHE A 52 -0.98 0.30 12.59
N PHE A 53 -0.47 -0.50 11.65
CA PHE A 53 0.32 -1.67 12.01
C PHE A 53 1.73 -1.21 12.45
N PRO A 54 2.26 -1.73 13.58
CA PRO A 54 3.60 -1.36 14.05
C PRO A 54 4.68 -1.81 13.06
N THR A 55 5.26 -0.86 12.34
CA THR A 55 6.29 -1.10 11.31
C THR A 55 7.57 -1.64 11.90
N GLU A 56 7.80 -1.46 13.20
CA GLU A 56 8.92 -2.03 13.94
C GLU A 56 8.95 -3.56 13.86
N ILE A 57 7.78 -4.21 13.81
CA ILE A 57 7.70 -5.66 13.59
C ILE A 57 8.28 -6.01 12.22
N CYS A 58 7.95 -5.24 11.18
CA CYS A 58 8.49 -5.47 9.84
C CYS A 58 10.01 -5.30 9.83
N ALA A 59 10.53 -4.28 10.51
CA ALA A 59 11.96 -4.01 10.59
C ALA A 59 12.76 -5.17 11.24
N ILE A 60 12.23 -5.76 12.32
CA ILE A 60 12.88 -6.89 13.01
C ILE A 60 13.02 -8.12 12.11
N PHE A 61 12.07 -8.33 11.20
CA PHE A 61 12.05 -9.47 10.27
C PHE A 61 12.60 -9.15 8.88
N ASP A 62 13.23 -7.98 8.70
CA ASP A 62 13.69 -7.47 7.40
C ASP A 62 12.63 -7.52 6.29
N LEU A 63 11.38 -7.24 6.68
CA LEU A 63 10.26 -7.15 5.76
C LEU A 63 10.17 -5.73 5.20
N ASN A 64 9.74 -5.63 3.95
CA ASN A 64 9.42 -4.35 3.32
C ASN A 64 7.95 -3.98 3.59
N PRO A 65 7.65 -3.00 4.46
CA PRO A 65 6.29 -2.60 4.76
C PRO A 65 5.66 -1.85 3.58
N ILE A 66 4.51 -2.31 3.11
CA ILE A 66 3.78 -1.70 2.00
C ILE A 66 2.37 -1.33 2.43
N HIS A 67 2.03 -0.05 2.28
CA HIS A 67 0.67 0.44 2.40
C HIS A 67 0.02 0.46 1.02
N ILE A 68 -0.74 -0.59 0.68
CA ILE A 68 -1.35 -0.73 -0.66
C ILE A 68 -2.33 0.40 -1.02
N GLU A 69 -2.99 0.99 -0.03
CA GLU A 69 -3.84 2.17 -0.27
C GLU A 69 -3.02 3.43 -0.56
N GLY A 70 -1.82 3.55 0.00
CA GLY A 70 -0.90 4.62 -0.38
C GLY A 70 -0.50 4.50 -1.84
N LEU A 71 -0.22 3.27 -2.30
CA LEU A 71 0.15 3.02 -3.70
C LEU A 71 -0.99 3.35 -4.68
N ILE A 72 -2.25 3.11 -4.31
CA ILE A 72 -3.37 3.45 -5.19
C ILE A 72 -3.67 4.96 -5.24
N CYS A 73 -3.17 5.74 -4.27
CA CYS A 73 -3.26 7.20 -4.36
C CYS A 73 -2.54 7.75 -5.59
N LEU A 74 -1.47 7.10 -6.03
CA LEU A 74 -0.65 7.57 -7.15
C LEU A 74 -1.42 7.73 -8.45
N PRO A 75 -2.05 6.67 -9.00
CA PRO A 75 -2.84 6.83 -10.20
C PRO A 75 -4.08 7.72 -10.00
N VAL A 76 -4.63 7.80 -8.78
CA VAL A 76 -5.69 8.76 -8.44
C VAL A 76 -5.21 10.21 -8.58
N MET A 77 -3.99 10.52 -8.11
CA MET A 77 -3.38 11.84 -8.26
C MET A 77 -3.12 12.22 -9.72
N GLU A 78 -2.91 11.24 -10.60
CA GLU A 78 -2.78 11.42 -12.05
C GLU A 78 -4.15 11.49 -12.77
N GLY A 79 -5.26 11.52 -12.02
CA GLY A 79 -6.61 11.67 -12.58
C GLY A 79 -7.31 10.37 -12.96
N ALA A 80 -6.75 9.20 -12.63
CA ALA A 80 -7.34 7.89 -12.97
C ALA A 80 -8.38 7.39 -11.94
N SER A 81 -8.97 8.28 -11.14
CA SER A 81 -9.88 7.90 -10.04
C SER A 81 -11.15 7.20 -10.50
N ALA A 82 -11.82 7.73 -11.53
CA ALA A 82 -13.03 7.14 -12.10
C ALA A 82 -12.77 5.75 -12.69
N GLU A 83 -11.69 5.61 -13.47
CA GLU A 83 -11.28 4.35 -14.09
C GLU A 83 -10.99 3.26 -13.03
N ILE A 84 -10.31 3.63 -11.95
CA ILE A 84 -10.04 2.71 -10.82
C ILE A 84 -11.32 2.26 -10.14
N ILE A 85 -12.26 3.18 -9.90
CA ILE A 85 -13.56 2.88 -9.29
C ILE A 85 -14.36 1.96 -10.19
N ASP A 86 -14.42 2.24 -11.49
CA ASP A 86 -15.18 1.44 -12.45
C ASP A 86 -14.64 0.01 -12.52
N ARG A 87 -13.30 -0.16 -12.59
CA ARG A 87 -12.67 -1.49 -12.47
C ARG A 87 -13.05 -2.22 -11.19
N ALA A 88 -13.04 -1.53 -10.05
CA ALA A 88 -13.39 -2.14 -8.77
C ALA A 88 -14.85 -2.65 -8.72
N VAL A 89 -15.77 -1.93 -9.35
CA VAL A 89 -17.19 -2.31 -9.47
C VAL A 89 -17.33 -3.56 -10.35
N ASP A 90 -16.57 -3.67 -11.43
CA ASP A 90 -16.54 -4.87 -12.29
C ASP A 90 -16.12 -6.13 -11.53
N TYR A 91 -15.31 -5.98 -10.48
CA TYR A 91 -14.91 -7.05 -9.57
C TYR A 91 -15.91 -7.35 -8.45
N THR A 92 -17.18 -6.96 -8.60
CA THR A 92 -18.33 -7.26 -7.72
C THR A 92 -18.47 -6.42 -6.45
N LEU A 93 -17.83 -5.26 -6.37
CA LEU A 93 -17.98 -4.35 -5.22
C LEU A 93 -19.10 -3.34 -5.45
N SER A 94 -19.88 -3.07 -4.39
CA SER A 94 -20.78 -1.92 -4.40
C SER A 94 -19.97 -0.64 -4.52
N ARG A 95 -20.43 0.28 -5.38
CA ARG A 95 -19.91 1.64 -5.50
C ARG A 95 -20.00 2.44 -4.20
N ASP A 96 -20.82 1.98 -3.24
CA ASP A 96 -20.95 2.57 -1.90
C ASP A 96 -19.74 2.28 -0.98
N SER A 97 -18.79 1.46 -1.42
CA SER A 97 -17.56 1.19 -0.67
C SER A 97 -16.62 2.40 -0.69
N CYS A 98 -15.77 2.53 0.33
CA CYS A 98 -14.75 3.59 0.37
C CYS A 98 -13.83 3.54 -0.87
N THR A 99 -13.50 4.70 -1.44
CA THR A 99 -12.65 4.80 -2.64
C THR A 99 -11.28 4.14 -2.46
N PHE A 100 -10.69 4.21 -1.26
CA PHE A 100 -9.44 3.51 -0.98
C PHE A 100 -9.60 1.98 -1.07
N GLN A 101 -10.74 1.46 -0.60
CA GLN A 101 -11.05 0.04 -0.69
C GLN A 101 -11.29 -0.41 -2.12
N LEU A 102 -12.09 0.36 -2.87
CA LEU A 102 -12.30 0.11 -4.29
C LEU A 102 -10.97 0.10 -5.03
N GLY A 103 -10.14 1.12 -4.81
CA GLY A 103 -8.86 1.25 -5.48
C GLY A 103 -7.87 0.14 -5.12
N ALA A 104 -7.71 -0.19 -3.84
CA ALA A 104 -6.84 -1.27 -3.42
C ALA A 104 -7.31 -2.61 -4.01
N LEU A 105 -8.62 -2.88 -4.02
CA LEU A 105 -9.15 -4.12 -4.60
C LEU A 105 -8.97 -4.19 -6.11
N ALA A 106 -9.21 -3.10 -6.84
CA ALA A 106 -8.85 -3.03 -8.25
C ALA A 106 -7.37 -3.36 -8.45
N GLY A 107 -6.48 -2.73 -7.67
CA GLY A 107 -5.05 -3.01 -7.73
C GLY A 107 -4.65 -4.46 -7.41
N ILE A 108 -5.36 -5.09 -6.46
CA ILE A 108 -5.20 -6.49 -6.07
C ILE A 108 -5.65 -7.42 -7.23
N PHE A 109 -6.86 -7.23 -7.76
CA PHE A 109 -7.41 -8.08 -8.81
C PHE A 109 -6.67 -7.92 -10.15
N ASP A 110 -6.27 -6.70 -10.48
CA ASP A 110 -5.43 -6.39 -11.64
C ASP A 110 -3.98 -6.89 -11.49
N ARG A 111 -3.58 -7.32 -10.29
CA ARG A 111 -2.21 -7.74 -9.94
C ARG A 111 -1.15 -6.68 -10.30
N ILE A 112 -1.50 -5.40 -10.14
CA ILE A 112 -0.59 -4.27 -10.42
C ILE A 112 0.15 -3.78 -9.18
N LEU A 113 -0.21 -4.29 -8.00
CA LEU A 113 0.48 -4.03 -6.74
C LEU A 113 1.67 -4.99 -6.54
N PRO A 114 2.70 -4.61 -5.77
CA PRO A 114 3.83 -5.49 -5.48
C PRO A 114 3.33 -6.68 -4.65
N GLU A 115 3.56 -7.90 -5.13
CA GLU A 115 3.04 -9.13 -4.51
C GLU A 115 3.53 -9.27 -3.05
N PRO A 116 2.65 -9.62 -2.09
CA PRO A 116 3.03 -9.81 -0.69
C PRO A 116 3.59 -11.21 -0.44
N GLU A 117 4.46 -11.32 0.56
CA GLU A 117 4.76 -12.59 1.23
C GLU A 117 3.92 -12.80 2.48
N VAL A 118 3.47 -11.71 3.11
CA VAL A 118 2.59 -11.72 4.27
C VAL A 118 1.71 -10.47 4.29
N MET A 119 0.52 -10.60 4.87
CA MET A 119 -0.40 -9.51 5.15
C MET A 119 -0.53 -9.35 6.67
N LEU A 120 -0.26 -8.15 7.18
CA LEU A 120 -0.22 -7.85 8.60
C LEU A 120 -1.13 -6.65 8.90
N ARG A 121 -2.02 -6.77 9.87
CA ARG A 121 -2.97 -5.68 10.18
C ARG A 121 -3.19 -5.55 11.68
N ALA A 122 -3.53 -4.35 12.12
CA ALA A 122 -4.19 -4.14 13.40
C ALA A 122 -5.65 -3.74 13.15
N ASN A 123 -6.58 -4.18 14.00
CA ASN A 123 -8.01 -3.93 13.85
C ASN A 123 -8.44 -2.46 14.09
N HIS A 124 -7.51 -1.53 14.34
CA HIS A 124 -7.77 -0.10 14.58
C HIS A 124 -8.51 0.61 13.43
N SER A 125 -8.39 0.06 12.20
CA SER A 125 -8.99 0.64 11.00
C SER A 125 -10.41 0.12 10.73
N CYS A 126 -11.07 0.66 9.71
CA CYS A 126 -12.38 0.20 9.26
C CYS A 126 -12.42 -1.29 8.86
N VAL A 127 -13.60 -1.91 8.95
CA VAL A 127 -13.88 -3.31 8.56
C VAL A 127 -13.60 -3.57 7.08
N GLY A 128 -13.77 -2.56 6.22
CA GLY A 128 -13.48 -2.65 4.79
C GLY A 128 -12.06 -3.12 4.51
N ARG A 129 -11.09 -2.65 5.30
CA ARG A 129 -9.68 -3.06 5.18
C ARG A 129 -9.47 -4.54 5.46
N GLU A 130 -10.15 -5.05 6.48
CA GLU A 130 -10.05 -6.45 6.86
C GLU A 130 -10.46 -7.36 5.69
N LYS A 131 -11.57 -7.01 5.03
CA LYS A 131 -12.07 -7.74 3.89
C LYS A 131 -11.12 -7.65 2.70
N GLN A 132 -10.45 -6.51 2.48
CA GLN A 132 -9.40 -6.41 1.46
C GLN A 132 -8.27 -7.41 1.72
N PHE A 133 -7.74 -7.46 2.94
CA PHE A 133 -6.61 -8.32 3.29
C PHE A 133 -7.01 -9.81 3.28
N GLN A 134 -8.22 -10.13 3.71
CA GLN A 134 -8.79 -11.48 3.57
C GLN A 134 -8.91 -11.88 2.09
N SER A 135 -9.45 -11.01 1.24
CA SER A 135 -9.55 -11.26 -0.20
C SER A 135 -8.18 -11.43 -0.85
N ALA A 136 -7.21 -10.57 -0.50
CA ALA A 136 -5.84 -10.70 -0.97
C ALA A 136 -5.19 -12.01 -0.50
N SER A 137 -5.37 -12.40 0.75
CA SER A 137 -4.86 -13.66 1.30
C SER A 137 -5.38 -14.86 0.52
N MET A 138 -6.67 -14.88 0.21
CA MET A 138 -7.26 -15.92 -0.63
C MET A 138 -6.72 -15.89 -2.07
N LEU A 139 -6.58 -14.70 -2.67
CA LEU A 139 -6.15 -14.54 -4.06
C LEU A 139 -4.68 -14.92 -4.27
N TYR A 140 -3.79 -14.52 -3.36
CA TYR A 140 -2.35 -14.77 -3.46
C TYR A 140 -1.90 -16.06 -2.75
N GLY A 141 -2.76 -16.68 -1.94
CA GLY A 141 -2.41 -17.86 -1.14
C GLY A 141 -1.35 -17.55 -0.06
N LYS A 142 -1.35 -16.32 0.46
CA LYS A 142 -0.34 -15.82 1.40
C LYS A 142 -0.97 -15.59 2.78
N PRO A 143 -0.21 -15.77 3.88
CA PRO A 143 -0.74 -15.65 5.23
C PRO A 143 -1.24 -14.24 5.55
N TYR A 144 -2.38 -14.17 6.23
CA TYR A 144 -2.93 -12.96 6.82
C TYR A 144 -2.97 -13.08 8.34
N HIS A 145 -2.28 -12.17 9.03
CA HIS A 145 -2.27 -12.05 10.48
C HIS A 145 -2.86 -10.71 10.89
N TYR A 146 -3.64 -10.72 11.98
CA TYR A 146 -4.19 -9.50 12.54
C TYR A 146 -3.95 -9.42 14.05
N ILE A 147 -3.69 -8.21 14.52
CA ILE A 147 -3.64 -7.83 15.93
C ILE A 147 -5.03 -7.30 16.29
N ASP A 148 -5.68 -7.99 17.22
CA ASP A 148 -6.95 -7.56 17.79
C ASP A 148 -6.67 -6.57 18.93
N LEU A 149 -6.92 -5.29 18.68
CA LEU A 149 -6.84 -4.24 19.69
C LEU A 149 -8.21 -4.00 20.33
N PRO A 150 -8.27 -3.64 21.62
CA PRO A 150 -9.52 -3.29 22.26
C PRO A 150 -10.16 -2.04 21.64
N ASN A 151 -11.48 -2.10 21.40
CA ASN A 151 -12.27 -0.96 20.91
C ASN A 151 -12.68 0.03 22.04
N HIS A 152 -12.09 -0.12 23.22
CA HIS A 152 -12.38 0.68 24.41
C HIS A 152 -11.08 0.94 25.15
N PHE A 153 -11.04 2.05 25.89
CA PHE A 153 -9.94 2.31 26.80
C PHE A 153 -9.95 1.27 27.92
N VAL A 154 -8.81 0.62 28.13
CA VAL A 154 -8.59 -0.27 29.27
C VAL A 154 -7.77 0.54 30.27
N GLY A 155 -8.46 1.07 31.29
CA GLY A 155 -7.92 1.89 32.36
C GLY A 155 -8.29 1.34 33.72
#